data_AF-A0A543EI46-F1
#
_entry.id   AF-A0A543EI46-F1
#
_cell.length_a   1.000
_cell.length_b   1.000
_cell.length_c   1.000
_cell.angle_alpha   90.00
_cell.angle_beta   90.00
_cell.angle_gamma   90.00
#
_symmetry.space_group_name_H-M   'P 1'
#
loop_
_entity.id
_entity.type
_entity.pdbx_description
1 polymer ?
#
loop_
_entity_poly.entity_id
_entity_poly.type
_entity_poly.pdbx_seq_one_letter_code
_entity_poly.pdbx_strand_id
1 'polypeptide(L)' 'MKHRLSILLVFITISCNAQIYPLNYKEDVPNGAYYKDLDGELDKYVGMWKGIWNGKTLYLDLRKNKYKLGDNSNYI' A
#
# COMPACT_ATOMS: atom_id res chain seq x y z
N MET A 1 39.93 3.58 16.09
CA MET A 1 39.12 4.51 15.25
C MET A 1 38.67 3.90 13.92
N LYS A 2 39.50 3.13 13.18
CA LYS A 2 39.16 2.59 11.84
C LYS A 2 37.96 1.61 11.82
N HIS A 3 37.85 0.71 12.80
CA HIS A 3 36.75 -0.26 12.87
C HIS A 3 35.39 0.36 13.19
N ARG A 4 35.35 1.49 13.92
CA ARG A 4 34.09 2.14 14.31
C ARG A 4 33.38 2.75 13.10
N LEU A 5 34.15 3.25 12.13
CA LEU A 5 33.63 3.75 10.86
C LEU A 5 33.04 2.61 10.01
N SER A 6 33.72 1.46 9.95
CA SER A 6 33.22 0.28 9.23
C SER A 6 31.92 -0.26 9.83
N ILE A 7 31.81 -0.31 11.16
CA ILE A 7 30.59 -0.74 11.86
C ILE A 7 29.42 0.23 11.55
N LEU A 8 29.67 1.54 11.56
CA LEU A 8 28.67 2.54 11.21
C LEU A 8 28.15 2.39 9.77
N LEU A 9 29.04 2.05 8.82
CA LEU A 9 28.67 1.89 7.41
C LEU A 9 27.71 0.71 7.18
N VAL A 10 27.87 -0.38 7.93
CA VAL A 10 27.02 -1.58 7.83
C VAL A 10 25.58 -1.31 8.29
N PHE A 11 25.38 -0.46 9.29
CA PHE A 11 24.03 -0.11 9.74
C PHE A 11 23.24 0.74 8.73
N ILE A 12 23.94 1.51 7.89
CA ILE A 12 23.32 2.32 6.84
C ILE A 12 22.78 1.44 5.71
N THR A 13 23.48 0.36 5.35
CA THR A 13 23.05 -0.51 4.23
C THR A 13 21.85 -1.38 4.58
N ILE A 14 21.70 -1.78 5.85
CA ILE A 14 20.54 -2.58 6.33
C ILE A 14 19.26 -1.72 6.40
N SER A 15 19.40 -0.39 6.44
CA SER A 15 18.26 0.54 6.53
C SER A 15 17.63 0.90 5.18
N CYS A 16 18.05 0.24 4.09
CA CYS A 16 17.50 0.47 2.75
C CYS A 16 16.09 -0.14 2.64
N ASN A 17 15.09 0.63 3.05
CA ASN A 17 13.69 0.31 2.80
C ASN A 17 13.33 0.77 1.38
N ALA A 18 12.59 -0.04 0.62
CA ALA A 18 12.03 0.40 -0.65
C ALA A 18 11.11 1.61 -0.43
N GLN A 19 11.22 2.62 -1.29
CA GLN A 19 10.49 3.87 -1.12
C GLN A 19 9.01 3.67 -1.47
N ILE A 20 8.12 3.99 -0.52
CA ILE A 20 6.67 3.85 -0.69
C ILE A 20 6.06 5.23 -0.92
N TYR A 21 5.21 5.36 -1.93
CA TYR A 21 4.51 6.59 -2.29
C TYR A 21 2.98 6.41 -2.17
N PRO A 22 2.24 7.47 -1.85
CA PRO A 22 0.77 7.42 -1.82
C PRO A 22 0.19 7.20 -3.22
N LEU A 23 -1.01 6.64 -3.32
CA LEU A 23 -1.64 6.30 -4.61
C LEU A 23 -1.94 7.53 -5.47
N ASN A 24 -2.11 8.69 -4.84
CA ASN A 24 -2.43 9.96 -5.49
C ASN A 24 -1.18 10.82 -5.78
N TYR A 25 0.03 10.27 -5.59
CA TYR A 25 1.27 10.97 -5.91
C TYR A 25 1.33 11.30 -7.40
N LYS A 26 1.70 12.54 -7.74
CA LYS A 26 1.52 13.12 -9.08
C LYS A 26 2.80 13.23 -9.90
N GLU A 27 3.95 13.04 -9.28
CA GLU A 27 5.25 13.20 -9.90
C GLU A 27 5.88 11.84 -10.19
N ASP A 28 6.93 11.83 -11.02
CA ASP A 28 7.69 10.62 -11.29
C ASP A 28 8.36 10.10 -10.01
N VAL A 29 8.28 8.79 -9.80
CA VAL A 29 8.92 8.12 -8.66
C VAL A 29 10.17 7.37 -9.12
N PRO A 30 11.19 7.22 -8.25
CA PRO A 30 12.37 6.43 -8.58
C PRO A 30 12.04 5.00 -8.98
N ASN A 31 12.86 4.42 -9.86
CA ASN A 31 12.74 3.00 -10.23
C ASN A 31 12.84 2.11 -8.98
N GLY A 32 11.90 1.17 -8.85
CA GLY A 32 11.80 0.27 -7.69
C GLY A 32 10.99 0.82 -6.52
N ALA A 33 10.41 2.01 -6.66
CA ALA A 33 9.40 2.52 -5.73
C ALA A 33 8.07 1.76 -5.86
N TYR A 34 7.28 1.78 -4.79
CA TYR A 34 5.96 1.15 -4.75
C TYR A 34 4.89 2.15 -4.35
N TYR A 35 3.76 2.14 -5.05
CA TYR A 35 2.59 2.90 -4.64
C TYR A 35 1.73 2.08 -3.66
N LYS A 36 1.25 2.72 -2.61
CA LYS A 36 0.38 2.11 -1.60
C LYS A 36 -0.68 3.11 -1.16
N ASP A 37 -1.84 2.61 -0.78
CA ASP A 37 -2.89 3.37 -0.11
C ASP A 37 -2.40 3.72 1.30
N LEU A 38 -1.84 4.92 1.46
CA LEU A 38 -1.23 5.39 2.71
C LEU A 38 -2.19 6.24 3.53
N ASP A 39 -3.01 7.03 2.85
CA ASP A 39 -3.88 8.05 3.43
C ASP A 39 -5.37 7.71 3.27
N GLY A 40 -5.67 6.43 2.97
CA GLY A 40 -7.05 5.97 2.79
C GLY A 40 -7.69 6.54 1.54
N GLU A 41 -6.91 6.82 0.49
CA GLU A 41 -7.38 7.35 -0.79
C GLU A 41 -8.49 6.50 -1.42
N LEU A 42 -8.48 5.19 -1.13
CA LEU A 42 -9.50 4.25 -1.60
C LEU A 42 -10.74 4.13 -0.69
N ASP A 43 -10.72 4.68 0.52
CA ASP A 43 -11.81 4.52 1.49
C ASP A 43 -13.13 5.12 0.97
N LYS A 44 -13.05 6.16 0.15
CA LYS A 44 -14.21 6.78 -0.52
C LYS A 44 -14.96 5.84 -1.47
N TYR A 45 -14.35 4.74 -1.89
CA TYR A 45 -14.99 3.75 -2.76
C TYR A 45 -15.66 2.62 -1.98
N VAL A 46 -15.42 2.49 -0.68
CA VAL A 46 -15.98 1.41 0.13
C VAL A 46 -17.49 1.60 0.30
N GLY A 47 -18.26 0.55 0.04
CA GLY A 47 -19.71 0.54 0.23
C GLY A 47 -20.48 -0.08 -0.93
N MET A 48 -21.82 0.02 -0.83
CA MET A 48 -22.75 -0.48 -1.83
C MET A 48 -23.05 0.60 -2.87
N TRP A 49 -22.59 0.37 -4.09
CA TRP A 49 -22.86 1.23 -5.23
C TRP A 49 -24.03 0.69 -6.03
N LYS A 50 -24.92 1.59 -6.47
CA LYS A 50 -26.06 1.25 -7.34
C LYS A 50 -25.93 2.01 -8.65
N GLY A 51 -26.08 1.31 -9.76
CA GLY A 51 -26.05 1.91 -11.10
C GLY A 51 -27.01 1.24 -12.06
N ILE A 52 -27.20 1.85 -13.23
CA ILE A 52 -27.95 1.27 -14.34
C ILE A 52 -27.01 1.10 -15.52
N TRP A 53 -26.94 -0.11 -16.07
CA TRP A 53 -26.19 -0.41 -17.29
C TRP A 53 -27.04 -1.24 -18.23
N ASN A 54 -27.22 -0.79 -19.48
CA ASN A 54 -28.06 -1.44 -20.49
C ASN A 54 -29.47 -1.80 -19.97
N GLY A 55 -30.10 -0.87 -19.24
CA GLY A 55 -31.44 -1.04 -18.68
C GLY A 55 -31.53 -2.00 -17.47
N LYS A 56 -30.41 -2.57 -17.01
CA LYS A 56 -30.35 -3.42 -15.81
C LYS A 56 -29.81 -2.63 -14.64
N THR A 57 -30.40 -2.83 -13.46
CA THR A 57 -29.83 -2.29 -12.21
C THR A 57 -28.70 -3.20 -11.73
N LEU A 58 -27.56 -2.60 -11.41
CA LEU A 58 -26.38 -3.25 -10.85
C LEU A 58 -26.15 -2.77 -9.43
N TYR A 59 -25.67 -3.70 -8.60
CA TYR A 59 -25.18 -3.42 -7.26
C TYR A 59 -23.74 -3.90 -7.18
N LEU A 60 -22.83 -3.03 -6.75
CA LEU A 60 -21.42 -3.35 -6.53
C LEU A 60 -21.08 -3.10 -5.07
N ASP A 61 -20.71 -4.17 -4.36
CA ASP A 61 -20.21 -4.09 -2.99
C ASP A 61 -18.69 -4.00 -3.03
N LEU A 62 -18.15 -2.81 -2.76
CA LEU A 62 -16.71 -2.58 -2.72
C LEU A 62 -16.23 -2.62 -1.28
N ARG A 63 -15.30 -3.52 -0.99
CA ARG A 63 -14.72 -3.73 0.34
C ARG A 63 -13.21 -3.62 0.32
N LYS A 64 -12.65 -3.06 1.39
CA LYS A 64 -11.20 -2.98 1.61
C LYS A 64 -10.75 -4.19 2.42
N ASN A 65 -10.00 -5.09 1.78
CA ASN A 65 -9.36 -6.21 2.47
C ASN A 65 -7.93 -5.83 2.84
N LYS A 66 -7.66 -5.58 4.12
CA LYS A 66 -6.31 -5.26 4.61
C LYS A 66 -5.40 -6.50 4.70
N TYR A 67 -5.99 -7.69 4.72
CA TYR A 67 -5.31 -8.98 4.84
C TYR A 67 -5.69 -9.88 3.67
N LYS A 68 -4.74 -10.67 3.18
CA LYS A 68 -5.02 -11.65 2.13
C LYS A 68 -5.83 -12.80 2.73
N LEU A 69 -6.84 -13.27 2.00
CA LEU A 69 -7.57 -14.49 2.36
C LEU A 69 -6.55 -15.65 2.36
N GLY A 70 -6.15 -16.10 3.56
CA GLY A 70 -5.07 -17.08 3.76
C GLY A 70 -4.16 -16.78 4.95
N ASP A 71 -4.07 -15.54 5.42
CA ASP A 71 -3.42 -15.21 6.69
C ASP A 71 -4.40 -15.44 7.86
N ASN A 72 -4.63 -16.72 8.19
CA ASN A 72 -5.25 -17.13 9.45
C ASN A 72 -4.26 -17.01 10.62
N SER A 73 -3.53 -15.91 10.73
CA SER A 73 -2.91 -15.58 12.02
C SER A 73 -3.98 -14.99 12.92
N ASN A 74 -4.67 -15.89 13.62
CA ASN A 74 -5.40 -15.59 14.84
C ASN A 74 -4.50 -14.74 15.74
N TYR A 75 -4.82 -13.46 15.88
CA TYR A 75 -4.29 -12.64 16.97
C TYR A 75 -5.40 -12.51 18.01
N ILE A 76 -5.28 -13.38 19.02
CA ILE A 76 -5.70 -13.08 20.40
C ILE A 76 -4.80 -11.97 20.92
#